data_AF-A0A9E9DBQ3-F1
#
_entry.id   AF-A0A9E9DBQ3-F1
#
_cell.length_a   1.000
_cell.length_b   1.000
_cell.length_c   1.000
_cell.angle_alpha   90.00
_cell.angle_beta   90.00
_cell.angle_gamma   90.00
#
_symmetry.space_group_name_H-M   'P 1'
#
loop_
_entity.id
_entity.type
_entity.pdbx_description
1 polymer ?
#
loop_
_entity_poly.entity_id
_entity_poly.type
_entity_poly.pdbx_seq_one_letter_code
_entity_poly.pdbx_strand_id
1 'polypeptide(L)' 'MTIRLTQLEDRLAAAPEAVARDVGTQLDVARQTLQQALHTPLAPAQHALAQTQMQAVRAAEVILEGVARRYATSYGSSS' A
#
# COMPACT_ATOMS: atom_id res chain seq x y z
N MET A 1 23.06 -6.02 10.09
CA MET A 1 22.65 -4.61 9.91
C MET A 1 21.67 -4.55 8.75
N THR A 2 20.39 -4.30 9.01
CA THR A 2 19.42 -4.00 7.96
C THR A 2 19.45 -2.49 7.71
N ILE A 3 19.90 -2.10 6.51
CA ILE A 3 19.87 -0.70 6.08
C ILE A 3 18.38 -0.36 5.88
N ARG A 4 17.83 0.51 6.74
CA ARG A 4 16.49 1.05 6.60
C ARG A 4 16.62 2.35 5.81
N LEU A 5 16.04 2.40 4.62
CA LEU A 5 16.25 3.49 3.66
C LEU A 5 15.14 4.54 3.73
N THR A 6 13.99 4.21 4.33
CA THR A 6 12.82 5.09 4.41
C THR A 6 12.11 5.06 5.76
N GLN A 7 11.44 6.17 6.11
CA GLN A 7 10.65 6.28 7.36
C GLN A 7 9.52 5.25 7.45
N LEU A 8 9.00 4.78 6.31
CA LEU A 8 8.00 3.71 6.26
C LEU A 8 8.60 2.36 6.67
N GLU A 9 9.81 2.04 6.20
CA GLU A 9 10.53 0.82 6.59
C GLU A 9 10.89 0.81 8.07
N ASP A 10 11.24 1.96 8.65
CA ASP A 10 11.46 2.10 10.10
C ASP A 10 10.21 1.79 10.93
N ARG A 11 9.07 2.35 10.52
CA ARG A 11 7.79 2.09 11.16
C ARG A 11 7.40 0.62 11.03
N LEU A 12 7.57 0.03 9.84
CA LEU A 12 7.29 -1.39 9.59
C LEU A 12 8.20 -2.32 10.40
N ALA A 13 9.45 -1.96 10.63
CA ALA A 13 10.34 -2.75 11.47
C ALA A 13 9.98 -2.68 12.97
N ALA A 14 9.38 -1.57 13.43
CA ALA A 14 8.97 -1.41 14.82
C ALA A 14 7.62 -2.09 15.13
N ALA A 15 6.66 -1.99 14.21
CA ALA A 15 5.32 -2.54 14.39
C ALA A 15 4.74 -3.00 13.03
N PRO A 16 5.20 -4.14 12.48
CA PRO A 16 4.91 -4.53 11.10
C PRO A 16 3.42 -4.68 10.81
N GLU A 17 2.68 -5.35 11.70
CA GLU A 17 1.25 -5.58 11.51
C GLU A 17 0.41 -4.30 11.64
N ALA A 18 0.70 -3.47 12.64
CA ALA A 18 -0.05 -2.23 12.88
C ALA A 18 0.13 -1.23 11.73
N VAL A 19 1.38 -1.07 11.26
CA VAL A 19 1.70 -0.15 10.16
C VAL A 19 1.20 -0.69 8.83
N ALA A 20 1.31 -2.00 8.58
CA ALA A 20 0.73 -2.61 7.39
C ALA A 20 -0.80 -2.47 7.36
N ARG A 21 -1.48 -2.61 8.49
CA ARG A 21 -2.95 -2.41 8.59
C ARG A 21 -3.35 -0.95 8.35
N ASP A 22 -2.63 0.01 8.93
CA ASP A 22 -2.89 1.45 8.74
C ASP A 22 -2.72 1.86 7.27
N VAL A 23 -1.58 1.52 6.66
CA VAL A 23 -1.32 1.82 5.24
C VAL A 23 -2.30 1.07 4.34
N GLY A 24 -2.63 -0.19 4.65
CA GLY A 24 -3.63 -0.96 3.93
C GLY A 24 -5.02 -0.31 3.95
N THR A 25 -5.42 0.26 5.10
CA THR A 25 -6.68 1.00 5.23
C THR A 25 -6.70 2.25 4.34
N GLN A 26 -5.58 2.98 4.29
CA GLN A 26 -5.47 4.17 3.45
C GLN A 26 -5.51 3.83 1.95
N LEU A 27 -4.83 2.75 1.55
CA LEU A 27 -4.89 2.24 0.17
C LEU A 27 -6.30 1.79 -0.20
N ASP A 28 -7.02 1.14 0.71
CA ASP A 28 -8.40 0.72 0.46
C ASP A 28 -9.34 1.92 0.26
N VAL A 29 -9.23 2.97 1.09
CA VAL A 29 -9.98 4.21 0.92
C VAL A 29 -9.65 4.88 -0.43
N ALA A 30 -8.38 4.93 -0.82
CA ALA A 30 -7.96 5.47 -2.11
C ALA A 30 -8.54 4.65 -3.27
N ARG A 31 -8.51 3.31 -3.17
CA ARG A 31 -9.11 2.39 -4.16
C ARG A 31 -10.61 2.63 -4.30
N GLN A 32 -11.35 2.72 -3.20
CA GLN A 32 -12.79 2.99 -3.22
C GLN A 32 -13.11 4.34 -3.86
N THR A 33 -12.35 5.38 -3.50
CA THR A 33 -12.52 6.73 -4.07
C THR A 33 -12.28 6.73 -5.58
N LEU A 34 -11.21 6.08 -6.04
CA LEU A 34 -10.91 5.96 -7.47
C LEU A 34 -11.94 5.11 -8.21
N GLN A 35 -12.45 4.04 -7.59
CA GLN A 35 -13.53 3.23 -8.17
C GLN A 35 -14.79 4.08 -8.39
N GLN A 36 -15.17 4.89 -7.40
CA GLN A 36 -16.30 5.81 -7.52
C GLN A 36 -16.07 6.84 -8.63
N ALA A 37 -14.88 7.45 -8.69
CA ALA A 37 -14.53 8.41 -9.74
C ALA A 37 -14.64 7.78 -11.14
N LEU A 38 -14.14 6.55 -11.32
CA LEU A 38 -14.24 5.82 -12.59
C LEU A 38 -15.67 5.43 -12.99
N HIS A 39 -16.60 5.36 -12.03
CA HIS A 39 -18.03 5.13 -12.33
C HIS A 39 -18.77 6.41 -12.73
N THR A 40 -18.16 7.58 -12.53
CA THR A 40 -18.71 8.86 -13.01
C THR A 40 -18.25 9.16 -14.43
N PRO A 41 -19.06 9.85 -15.24
CA PRO A 41 -18.63 10.28 -16.56
C PRO A 41 -17.52 11.33 -16.42
N LEU A 42 -16.29 10.88 -16.68
CA LEU A 42 -15.08 11.70 -16.68
C LEU A 42 -14.65 12.02 -18.12
N ALA A 43 -13.93 13.12 -18.29
CA ALA A 43 -13.26 13.38 -19.56
C ALA A 43 -12.23 12.27 -19.86
N PRO A 44 -11.95 11.92 -21.12
CA PRO A 44 -11.05 10.82 -21.47
C PRO A 44 -9.67 10.90 -20.80
N ALA A 45 -9.09 12.10 -20.69
CA ALA A 45 -7.81 12.32 -20.03
C ALA A 45 -7.88 12.07 -18.51
N GLN A 46 -8.98 12.46 -17.87
CA GLN A 46 -9.22 12.23 -16.44
C GLN A 46 -9.45 10.74 -16.17
N HIS A 47 -10.16 10.05 -17.06
CA HIS A 47 -10.36 8.62 -16.98
C HIS A 47 -9.04 7.85 -17.11
N ALA A 48 -8.18 8.22 -18.06
CA ALA A 48 -6.84 7.63 -18.20
C ALA A 48 -5.99 7.86 -16.94
N LEU A 49 -6.02 9.07 -16.38
CA LEU A 49 -5.30 9.39 -15.14
C LEU A 49 -5.83 8.60 -13.93
N ALA A 50 -7.14 8.49 -13.77
CA ALA A 50 -7.76 7.68 -12.72
C ALA A 50 -7.43 6.18 -12.86
N GLN A 51 -7.32 5.66 -14.10
CA GLN A 51 -6.85 4.31 -14.35
C GLN A 51 -5.37 4.12 -13.96
N THR A 52 -4.49 5.07 -14.30
CA THR A 52 -3.08 5.03 -13.87
C THR A 52 -2.96 5.07 -12.34
N GLN A 53 -3.76 5.91 -11.68
CA GLN A 53 -3.80 5.97 -10.21
C GLN A 53 -4.30 4.65 -9.61
N MET A 54 -5.31 4.01 -10.20
CA MET A 54 -5.79 2.70 -9.77
C MET A 54 -4.70 1.62 -9.88
N GLN A 55 -3.91 1.64 -10.97
CA GLN A 55 -2.79 0.73 -11.14
C GLN A 55 -1.70 0.96 -10.08
N ALA A 56 -1.41 2.23 -9.76
CA ALA A 56 -0.45 2.58 -8.72
C ALA A 56 -0.90 2.11 -7.32
N VAL A 57 -2.18 2.26 -6.99
CA VAL A 57 -2.74 1.77 -5.70
C VAL A 57 -2.63 0.26 -5.60
N ARG A 58 -2.98 -0.48 -6.66
CA ARG A 58 -2.83 -1.96 -6.69
C ARG A 58 -1.37 -2.39 -6.55
N ALA A 59 -0.45 -1.69 -7.22
CA ALA A 59 0.98 -1.97 -7.07
C ALA A 59 1.45 -1.72 -5.63
N ALA A 60 0.98 -0.65 -4.99
CA ALA A 60 1.29 -0.35 -3.60
C ALA A 60 0.75 -1.43 -2.63
N GLU A 61 -0.46 -1.96 -2.86
CA GLU A 61 -1.02 -3.07 -2.08
C GLU A 61 -0.12 -4.32 -2.14
N VAL A 62 0.33 -4.70 -3.35
CA VAL A 62 1.22 -5.85 -3.56
C VAL A 62 2.57 -5.64 -2.88
N ILE A 63 3.15 -4.44 -2.99
CA ILE A 63 4.41 -4.10 -2.32
C ILE A 63 4.24 -4.18 -0.81
N LEU A 64 3.16 -3.62 -0.27
CA LEU A 64 2.88 -3.64 1.16
C LEU A 64 2.74 -5.07 1.69
N GLU A 65 2.05 -5.94 0.97
CA GLU A 65 1.92 -7.35 1.33
C GLU A 65 3.29 -8.05 1.35
N GLY A 66 4.11 -7.84 0.32
CA GLY A 66 5.45 -8.40 0.24
C GLY A 66 6.37 -7.94 1.38
N VAL A 67 6.30 -6.65 1.72
CA VAL A 67 7.09 -6.06 2.80
C VAL A 67 6.59 -6.55 4.17
N ALA A 68 5.28 -6.54 4.42
CA ALA A 68 4.69 -7.04 5.66
C ALA A 68 5.04 -8.51 5.90
N ARG A 69 4.95 -9.35 4.85
CA ARG A 69 5.33 -10.77 4.90
C ARG A 69 6.82 -10.95 5.24
N ARG A 70 7.70 -10.13 4.64
CA ARG A 70 9.15 -10.16 4.93
C ARG A 70 9.46 -9.79 6.38
N TYR A 71 8.78 -8.78 6.93
CA TYR A 71 8.96 -8.40 8.33
C TYR A 71 8.37 -9.42 9.30
N ALA A 72 7.22 -10.01 8.97
CA ALA A 72 6.64 -11.11 9.74
C ALA A 72 7.57 -12.34 9.78
N THR A 73 8.24 -12.70 8.67
CA THR A 73 9.17 -13.85 8.65
C THR A 73 10.56 -13.56 9.22
N SER A 74 11.05 -12.31 9.14
CA SER A 74 12.35 -11.92 9.73
C SER A 74 12.31 -11.60 11.22
N TYR A 75 11.16 -11.15 11.75
CA TYR A 75 11.03 -10.78 13.18
C TYR A 75 10.02 -11.63 13.94
N GLY A 76 9.14 -12.36 13.25
CA GLY A 76 8.19 -13.30 13.82
C GLY A 76 8.68 -14.74 13.66
N SER A 77 9.72 -15.11 14.39
CA SER A 77 10.01 -16.47 14.88
C SER A 77 11.32 -16.45 15.65
N SER A 78 11.23 -16.01 16.89
CA SER A 78 12.10 -16.51 17.96
C SER A 78 11.14 -17.08 19.00
N SER A 79 10.69 -18.32 18.74
CA SER A 79 10.32 -19.25 19.82
C SER A 79 11.59 -19.85 20.40
#